data_AF-A0A3M2DHT0-F1
#
_entry.id   AF-A0A3M2DHT0-F1
#
_cell.length_a   1.000
_cell.length_b   1.000
_cell.length_c   1.000
_cell.angle_alpha   90.00
_cell.angle_beta   90.00
_cell.angle_gamma   90.00
#
_symmetry.space_group_name_H-M   'P 1'
#
loop_
_entity.id
_entity.type
_entity.pdbx_description
1 polymer ?
#
loop_
_entity_poly.entity_id
_entity_poly.type
_entity_poly.pdbx_seq_one_letter_code
_entity_poly.pdbx_strand_id
1 'polypeptide(L)'
;MAWLHKDLPDLLRYCLEEFPQTAQNRHHRVPDFASIETAGASLHDVYPLTFELLHRLFQACRDANWWFEDYWDPPGRQGALAVSFAIQDFDDETERQGIQELLAELKHIELVSIVLRFARPDRYGILSPPVQRVLHIAWGSNAVETYLNYLANLREIQRAAGFRTAAEADMALWVLHAKRFGGEPCPPRLREFYDMNPFLLRLRARNLLTPLARLPKSVFAKALYEVRSDIAAIVVCHTFESLVRKFAEQRGVHANELREVIDALRRLLPSSECNRWHALRKIRNELFHNNIYPTDSQINEFIQVIEWIEAENERSTSV
;
A
#
# COMPACT_ATOMS: atom_id res chain seq x y z
N MET A 1 3.46 -25.22 11.68
CA MET A 1 3.41 -23.77 11.39
C MET A 1 2.53 -23.00 12.39
N ALA A 2 2.66 -23.24 13.70
CA ALA A 2 1.84 -22.55 14.72
C ALA A 2 2.53 -21.30 15.34
N TRP A 3 3.75 -20.96 14.88
CA TRP A 3 4.61 -19.94 15.49
C TRP A 3 4.55 -18.57 14.80
N LEU A 4 3.97 -18.47 13.59
CA LEU A 4 4.07 -17.27 12.75
C LEU A 4 3.22 -16.07 13.22
N HIS A 5 2.26 -16.28 14.12
CA HIS A 5 1.39 -15.20 14.62
C HIS A 5 1.85 -14.57 15.93
N LYS A 6 2.74 -15.21 16.69
CA LYS A 6 3.11 -14.74 18.04
C LYS A 6 4.30 -13.76 18.07
N ASP A 7 5.05 -13.66 16.99
CA ASP A 7 6.34 -12.95 16.98
C ASP A 7 6.26 -11.47 16.54
N LEU A 8 5.10 -10.99 16.07
CA LEU A 8 4.97 -9.63 15.53
C LEU A 8 5.25 -8.54 16.59
N PRO A 9 4.61 -8.55 17.77
CA PRO A 9 4.90 -7.55 18.80
C PRO A 9 6.36 -7.61 19.27
N ASP A 10 6.88 -8.82 19.46
CA ASP A 10 8.22 -9.01 20.06
C ASP A 10 9.34 -8.54 19.14
N LEU A 11 9.28 -8.89 17.85
CA LEU A 11 10.35 -8.53 16.92
C LEU A 11 10.31 -7.08 16.48
N LEU A 12 9.12 -6.48 16.35
CA LEU A 12 9.03 -5.03 16.11
C LEU A 12 9.42 -4.23 17.34
N ARG A 13 9.10 -4.70 18.56
CA ARG A 13 9.57 -4.06 19.80
C ARG A 13 11.09 -4.15 19.92
N TYR A 14 11.69 -5.29 19.60
CA TYR A 14 13.14 -5.42 19.48
C TYR A 14 13.72 -4.38 18.50
N CYS A 15 13.09 -4.19 17.32
CA CYS A 15 13.53 -3.16 16.39
C CYS A 15 13.42 -1.74 16.97
N LEU A 16 12.36 -1.43 17.73
CA LEU A 16 12.23 -0.14 18.39
C LEU A 16 13.33 0.08 19.45
N GLU A 17 13.62 -0.94 20.26
CA GLU A 17 14.67 -0.92 21.29
C GLU A 17 16.08 -0.75 20.68
N GLU A 18 16.31 -1.31 19.49
CA GLU A 18 17.57 -1.18 18.73
C GLU A 18 17.74 0.18 18.04
N PHE A 19 16.69 1.02 18.00
CA PHE A 19 16.73 2.29 17.27
C PHE A 19 17.92 3.19 17.65
N PRO A 20 18.23 3.45 18.94
CA PRO A 20 19.36 4.30 19.31
C PRO A 20 20.69 3.77 18.77
N GLN A 21 20.92 2.45 18.83
CA GLN A 21 22.16 1.84 18.36
C GLN A 21 22.27 1.89 16.83
N THR A 22 21.18 1.57 16.13
CA THR A 22 21.14 1.65 14.65
C THR A 22 21.30 3.11 14.17
N ALA A 23 20.70 4.08 14.86
CA ALA A 23 20.91 5.51 14.60
C ALA A 23 22.38 5.92 14.77
N GLN A 24 23.00 5.54 15.90
CA GLN A 24 24.42 5.82 16.17
C GLN A 24 25.33 5.20 15.11
N ASN A 25 25.04 3.98 14.66
CA ASN A 25 25.86 3.29 13.66
C ASN A 25 25.80 3.96 12.29
N ARG A 26 24.62 4.47 11.89
CA ARG A 26 24.39 5.00 10.53
C ARG A 26 24.64 6.49 10.40
N HIS A 27 24.36 7.25 11.45
CA HIS A 27 24.41 8.71 11.43
C HIS A 27 25.40 9.30 12.44
N HIS A 28 26.08 8.45 13.22
CA HIS A 28 26.99 8.86 14.29
C HIS A 28 26.35 9.77 15.35
N ARG A 29 25.03 9.71 15.47
CA ARG A 29 24.19 10.52 16.37
C ARG A 29 23.06 9.65 16.94
N VAL A 30 22.68 9.90 18.19
CA VAL A 30 21.45 9.38 18.80
C VAL A 30 20.50 10.56 19.02
N PRO A 31 19.31 10.57 18.40
CA PRO A 31 18.41 11.69 18.51
C PRO A 31 17.65 11.65 19.84
N ASP A 32 17.54 12.80 20.50
CA ASP A 32 16.67 12.97 21.68
C ASP A 32 15.26 13.36 21.24
N PHE A 33 14.48 12.35 20.82
CA PHE A 33 13.12 12.59 20.37
C PHE A 33 12.21 13.14 21.46
N ALA A 34 12.46 12.88 22.74
CA ALA A 34 11.63 13.42 23.82
C ALA A 34 11.72 14.96 23.89
N SER A 35 12.92 15.51 23.71
CA SER A 35 13.12 16.96 23.62
C SER A 35 12.44 17.57 22.38
N ILE A 36 12.50 16.88 21.24
CA ILE A 36 11.82 17.35 20.01
C ILE A 36 10.30 17.28 20.16
N GLU A 37 9.76 16.19 20.72
CA GLU A 37 8.33 16.03 20.98
C GLU A 37 7.81 17.07 21.97
N THR A 38 8.62 17.48 22.94
CA THR A 38 8.27 18.61 23.84
C THR A 38 8.14 19.92 23.07
N ALA A 39 9.03 20.20 22.10
CA ALA A 39 8.91 21.35 21.23
C ALA A 39 7.70 21.23 20.29
N GLY A 40 7.47 20.04 19.73
CA GLY A 40 6.35 19.74 18.82
C GLY A 40 4.98 19.83 19.50
N ALA A 41 4.88 19.50 20.78
CA ALA A 41 3.65 19.63 21.56
C ALA A 41 3.12 21.06 21.59
N SER A 42 4.00 22.07 21.48
CA SER A 42 3.58 23.47 21.35
C SER A 42 2.81 23.77 20.06
N LEU A 43 2.89 22.90 19.04
CA LEU A 43 2.13 23.03 17.79
C LEU A 43 0.74 22.40 17.87
N HIS A 44 0.49 21.58 18.89
CA HIS A 44 -0.73 20.76 18.99
C HIS A 44 -2.00 21.64 19.05
N ASP A 45 -2.00 22.65 19.93
CA ASP A 45 -3.19 23.46 20.26
C ASP A 45 -3.16 24.87 19.66
N VAL A 46 -2.14 25.21 18.86
CA VAL A 46 -1.93 26.59 18.42
C VAL A 46 -2.58 26.88 17.07
N TYR A 47 -3.38 27.95 17.06
CA TYR A 47 -3.96 28.53 15.86
C TYR A 47 -3.93 30.08 15.92
N PRO A 48 -3.45 30.78 14.87
CA PRO A 48 -2.89 30.23 13.64
C PRO A 48 -1.50 29.63 13.85
N LEU A 49 -1.17 28.58 13.09
CA LEU A 49 0.20 28.05 13.03
C LEU A 49 1.10 29.10 12.35
N THR A 50 2.34 29.28 12.84
CA THR A 50 3.27 30.28 12.29
C THR A 50 4.60 29.65 11.89
N PHE A 51 5.29 30.28 10.94
CA PHE A 51 6.63 29.84 10.54
C PHE A 51 7.63 29.95 11.70
N GLU A 52 7.44 30.88 12.63
CA GLU A 52 8.28 30.99 13.82
C GLU A 52 8.21 29.73 14.70
N LEU A 53 7.00 29.20 14.91
CA LEU A 53 6.80 27.98 15.67
C LEU A 53 7.43 26.77 14.96
N LEU A 54 7.31 26.70 13.63
CA LEU A 54 7.99 25.66 12.84
C LEU A 54 9.51 25.78 12.91
N HIS A 55 10.06 27.00 12.86
CA HIS A 55 11.50 27.23 13.04
C HIS A 55 11.99 26.77 14.41
N ARG A 56 11.20 26.99 15.48
CA ARG A 56 11.52 26.47 16.81
C ARG A 56 11.54 24.94 16.84
N LEU A 57 10.57 24.28 16.20
CA LEU A 57 10.59 22.81 16.06
C LEU A 57 11.85 22.35 15.31
N PHE A 58 12.16 22.94 14.16
CA PHE A 58 13.34 22.56 13.38
C PHE A 58 14.66 22.87 14.12
N GLN A 59 14.69 23.92 14.94
CA GLN A 59 15.83 24.19 15.82
C GLN A 59 15.95 23.09 16.88
N ALA A 60 14.87 22.71 17.55
CA ALA A 60 14.86 21.61 18.52
C ALA A 60 15.32 20.30 17.88
N CYS A 61 14.94 20.01 16.63
CA CYS A 61 15.43 18.87 15.87
C CYS A 61 16.96 18.88 15.74
N ARG A 62 17.58 20.04 15.44
CA ARG A 62 19.04 20.17 15.35
C ARG A 62 19.70 19.99 16.71
N ASP A 63 19.19 20.68 17.73
CA ASP A 63 19.74 20.66 19.08
C ASP A 63 19.68 19.26 19.71
N ALA A 64 18.67 18.47 19.36
CA ALA A 64 18.48 17.09 19.77
C ALA A 64 19.27 16.07 18.93
N ASN A 65 20.26 16.50 18.14
CA ASN A 65 21.11 15.65 17.30
C ASN A 65 20.36 14.84 16.22
N TRP A 66 19.17 15.26 15.82
CA TRP A 66 18.45 14.57 14.75
C TRP A 66 18.92 15.06 13.38
N TRP A 67 19.29 14.11 12.51
CA TRP A 67 19.99 14.33 11.22
C TRP A 67 19.07 14.80 10.08
N PHE A 68 17.93 15.42 10.36
CA PHE A 68 16.98 15.81 9.30
C PHE A 68 17.57 16.85 8.34
N GLU A 69 18.45 17.72 8.84
CA GLU A 69 19.14 18.78 8.09
C GLU A 69 20.06 18.24 6.99
N ASP A 70 20.52 16.99 7.11
CA ASP A 70 21.31 16.32 6.07
C ASP A 70 20.47 16.09 4.80
N TYR A 71 19.14 16.21 4.89
CA TYR A 71 18.19 15.86 3.84
C TYR A 71 17.23 17.00 3.47
N TRP A 72 16.95 17.94 4.38
CA TRP A 72 15.91 18.95 4.20
C TRP A 72 16.30 20.31 4.76
N ASP A 73 16.02 21.35 3.98
CA ASP A 73 16.13 22.74 4.41
C ASP A 73 14.77 23.27 4.91
N PRO A 74 14.69 23.80 6.15
CA PRO A 74 13.50 24.48 6.62
C PRO A 74 13.11 25.67 5.74
N PRO A 75 11.81 25.97 5.57
CA PRO A 75 11.37 27.10 4.76
C PRO A 75 11.77 28.44 5.40
N GLY A 76 12.54 29.27 4.70
CA GLY A 76 12.98 30.59 5.19
C GLY A 76 11.89 31.68 5.26
N ARG A 77 10.61 31.31 5.30
CA ARG A 77 9.47 32.23 5.33
C ARG A 77 9.17 32.71 6.76
N GLN A 78 8.38 33.78 6.85
CA GLN A 78 7.90 34.36 8.10
C GLN A 78 6.38 34.59 8.03
N GLY A 79 5.74 34.74 9.19
CA GLY A 79 4.30 35.00 9.32
C GLY A 79 3.47 33.76 9.62
N ALA A 80 2.15 33.93 9.53
CA ALA A 80 1.17 32.86 9.73
C ALA A 80 1.11 31.94 8.50
N LEU A 81 0.89 30.65 8.74
CA LEU A 81 0.56 29.69 7.70
C LEU A 81 -0.93 29.80 7.35
N ALA A 82 -1.26 29.66 6.07
CA ALA A 82 -2.65 29.63 5.61
C ALA A 82 -3.28 28.23 5.82
N VAL A 83 -3.32 27.79 7.08
CA VAL A 83 -4.00 26.56 7.52
C VAL A 83 -5.30 26.95 8.23
N SER A 84 -6.37 26.18 8.03
CA SER A 84 -7.73 26.51 8.46
C SER A 84 -8.14 25.93 9.83
N PHE A 85 -7.31 25.06 10.42
CA PHE A 85 -7.56 24.39 11.71
C PHE A 85 -6.28 24.22 12.53
N ALA A 86 -6.41 23.92 13.83
CA ALA A 86 -5.29 23.47 14.65
C ALA A 86 -4.98 21.99 14.36
N ILE A 87 -3.74 21.55 14.63
CA ILE A 87 -3.33 20.16 14.35
C ILE A 87 -4.10 19.15 15.24
N GLN A 88 -4.45 19.54 16.46
CA GLN A 88 -5.30 18.73 17.36
C GLN A 88 -6.66 18.39 16.75
N ASP A 89 -7.20 19.27 15.91
CA ASP A 89 -8.56 19.13 15.35
C ASP A 89 -8.61 18.17 14.16
N PHE A 90 -7.45 17.65 13.70
CA PHE A 90 -7.40 16.69 12.60
C PHE A 90 -8.10 15.40 13.04
N ASP A 91 -9.27 15.16 12.48
CA ASP A 91 -10.01 13.91 12.51
C ASP A 91 -9.93 13.20 11.15
N ASP A 92 -10.64 12.08 10.99
CA ASP A 92 -10.56 11.28 9.77
C ASP A 92 -11.09 12.02 8.52
N GLU A 93 -11.97 13.03 8.70
CA GLU A 93 -12.57 13.81 7.62
C GLU A 93 -11.69 15.01 7.24
N THR A 94 -11.12 15.68 8.23
CA THR A 94 -10.33 16.92 8.06
C THR A 94 -8.83 16.67 7.85
N GLU A 95 -8.31 15.49 8.25
CA GLU A 95 -6.88 15.13 8.14
C GLU A 95 -6.33 15.32 6.73
N ARG A 96 -7.08 14.90 5.70
CA ARG A 96 -6.67 15.07 4.30
C ARG A 96 -6.49 16.54 3.94
N GLN A 97 -7.47 17.37 4.30
CA GLN A 97 -7.44 18.80 4.02
C GLN A 97 -6.26 19.45 4.75
N GLY A 98 -5.99 19.05 5.99
CA GLY A 98 -4.87 19.59 6.78
C GLY A 98 -3.50 19.25 6.25
N ILE A 99 -3.31 18.01 5.83
CA ILE A 99 -2.07 17.63 5.15
C ILE A 99 -1.94 18.42 3.84
N GLN A 100 -3.03 18.66 3.11
CA GLN A 100 -3.00 19.41 1.86
C GLN A 100 -2.68 20.90 2.05
N GLU A 101 -3.24 21.55 3.06
CA GLU A 101 -2.95 22.95 3.40
C GLU A 101 -1.51 23.10 3.90
N LEU A 102 -1.05 22.20 4.77
CA LEU A 102 0.36 22.17 5.21
C LEU A 102 1.31 21.93 4.04
N LEU A 103 0.97 21.04 3.10
CA LEU A 103 1.77 20.82 1.90
C LEU A 103 1.79 22.06 1.00
N ALA A 104 0.69 22.79 0.91
CA ALA A 104 0.64 24.04 0.16
C ALA A 104 1.58 25.10 0.76
N GLU A 105 1.77 25.12 2.08
CA GLU A 105 2.70 26.05 2.75
C GLU A 105 4.16 25.57 2.71
N LEU A 106 4.40 24.31 3.06
CA LEU A 106 5.75 23.73 3.22
C LEU A 106 6.36 23.22 1.92
N LYS A 107 5.55 23.01 0.88
CA LYS A 107 5.93 22.55 -0.47
C LYS A 107 6.52 21.13 -0.56
N HIS A 108 6.87 20.51 0.57
CA HIS A 108 7.42 19.17 0.64
C HIS A 108 6.63 18.31 1.63
N ILE A 109 6.15 17.14 1.18
CA ILE A 109 5.32 16.25 2.00
C ILE A 109 6.13 15.65 3.16
N GLU A 110 7.44 15.53 2.99
CA GLU A 110 8.38 15.07 4.00
C GLU A 110 8.43 16.07 5.15
N LEU A 111 8.54 17.38 4.88
CA LEU A 111 8.47 18.42 5.91
C LEU A 111 7.11 18.40 6.65
N VAL A 112 6.01 18.23 5.91
CA VAL A 112 4.67 18.06 6.51
C VAL A 112 4.66 16.87 7.47
N SER A 113 5.23 15.73 7.05
CA SER A 113 5.28 14.53 7.89
C SER A 113 6.12 14.70 9.16
N ILE A 114 7.18 15.49 9.10
CA ILE A 114 8.03 15.84 10.25
C ILE A 114 7.24 16.69 11.25
N VAL A 115 6.60 17.76 10.77
CA VAL A 115 5.78 18.64 11.61
C VAL A 115 4.68 17.84 12.30
N LEU A 116 3.93 17.03 11.54
CA LEU A 116 2.83 16.23 12.09
C LEU A 116 3.31 15.14 13.04
N ARG A 117 4.45 14.49 12.76
CA ARG A 117 5.05 13.49 13.66
C ARG A 117 5.29 14.08 15.05
N PHE A 118 5.91 15.25 15.14
CA PHE A 118 6.24 15.82 16.45
C PHE A 118 5.08 16.56 17.11
N ALA A 119 4.11 17.05 16.33
CA ALA A 119 2.89 17.62 16.87
C ALA A 119 1.94 16.54 17.43
N ARG A 120 1.79 15.39 16.75
CA ARG A 120 0.86 14.31 17.09
C ARG A 120 1.46 12.92 16.84
N PRO A 121 2.45 12.49 17.64
CA PRO A 121 3.17 11.23 17.42
C PRO A 121 2.27 10.00 17.50
N ASP A 122 1.17 10.08 18.24
CA ASP A 122 0.15 9.04 18.35
C ASP A 122 -0.47 8.67 17.00
N ARG A 123 -0.61 9.64 16.07
CA ARG A 123 -1.25 9.47 14.76
C ARG A 123 -0.30 9.49 13.56
N TYR A 124 0.87 10.12 13.68
CA TYR A 124 1.74 10.42 12.54
C TYR A 124 3.14 9.82 12.65
N GLY A 125 3.69 9.44 11.49
CA GLY A 125 5.08 9.02 11.30
C GLY A 125 5.76 9.86 10.21
N ILE A 126 7.08 9.78 10.11
CA ILE A 126 7.86 10.53 9.12
C ILE A 126 7.86 9.75 7.81
N LEU A 127 7.37 10.37 6.74
CA LEU A 127 7.37 9.74 5.42
C LEU A 127 8.82 9.56 4.95
N SER A 128 9.29 8.32 4.93
CA SER A 128 10.69 8.03 4.61
C SER A 128 10.83 6.89 3.59
N PRO A 129 11.76 6.98 2.62
CA PRO A 129 12.02 5.90 1.67
C PRO A 129 12.32 4.53 2.33
N PRO A 130 13.07 4.45 3.46
CA PRO A 130 13.27 3.20 4.19
C PRO A 130 11.97 2.46 4.55
N VAL A 131 11.02 3.16 5.16
CA VAL A 131 9.76 2.54 5.61
C VAL A 131 8.84 2.28 4.44
N GLN A 132 8.81 3.18 3.43
CA GLN A 132 8.11 2.93 2.17
C GLN A 132 8.56 1.62 1.51
N ARG A 133 9.88 1.36 1.50
CA ARG A 133 10.46 0.13 0.96
C ARG A 133 10.10 -1.10 1.78
N VAL A 134 10.08 -1.02 3.11
CA VAL A 134 9.67 -2.15 3.97
C VAL A 134 8.22 -2.54 3.73
N LEU A 135 7.33 -1.56 3.54
CA LEU A 135 5.90 -1.80 3.45
C LEU A 135 5.36 -1.88 2.01
N HIS A 136 6.20 -1.58 1.01
CA HIS A 136 5.78 -1.39 -0.38
C HIS A 136 4.59 -0.45 -0.50
N ILE A 137 4.65 0.71 0.15
CA ILE A 137 3.51 1.63 0.28
C ILE A 137 2.85 1.92 -1.06
N ALA A 138 1.53 1.83 -1.09
CA ALA A 138 0.72 2.09 -2.28
C ALA A 138 0.81 3.58 -2.64
N TRP A 139 1.24 3.85 -3.86
CA TRP A 139 1.31 5.20 -4.40
C TRP A 139 -0.11 5.67 -4.71
N GLY A 140 -0.47 6.81 -4.12
CA GLY A 140 -1.72 7.49 -4.43
C GLY A 140 -1.62 8.33 -5.71
N SER A 141 -2.70 9.00 -6.07
CA SER A 141 -2.75 9.96 -7.18
C SER A 141 -1.89 11.20 -6.96
N ASN A 142 -1.54 11.49 -5.70
CA ASN A 142 -0.69 12.60 -5.30
C ASN A 142 0.05 12.30 -3.97
N ALA A 143 0.94 13.21 -3.57
CA ALA A 143 1.74 13.07 -2.35
C ALA A 143 0.91 12.94 -1.06
N VAL A 144 -0.23 13.65 -0.97
CA VAL A 144 -1.13 13.59 0.20
C VAL A 144 -1.74 12.19 0.32
N GLU A 145 -2.27 11.63 -0.78
CA GLU A 145 -2.85 10.29 -0.78
C GLU A 145 -1.80 9.21 -0.47
N THR A 146 -0.58 9.35 -1.02
CA THR A 146 0.54 8.45 -0.67
C THR A 146 0.86 8.52 0.82
N TYR A 147 0.87 9.71 1.42
CA TYR A 147 1.13 9.85 2.86
C TYR A 147 -0.02 9.31 3.70
N LEU A 148 -1.29 9.47 3.30
CA LEU A 148 -2.42 8.85 3.99
C LEU A 148 -2.35 7.31 3.94
N ASN A 149 -1.95 6.73 2.80
CA ASN A 149 -1.71 5.30 2.69
C ASN A 149 -0.59 4.84 3.63
N TYR A 150 0.48 5.63 3.73
CA TYR A 150 1.57 5.42 4.69
C TYR A 150 1.08 5.40 6.14
N LEU A 151 0.33 6.41 6.55
CA LEU A 151 -0.21 6.54 7.90
C LEU A 151 -1.20 5.43 8.25
N ALA A 152 -2.07 5.03 7.32
CA ALA A 152 -2.99 3.92 7.51
C ALA A 152 -2.25 2.62 7.82
N ASN A 153 -1.12 2.37 7.14
CA ASN A 153 -0.26 1.22 7.40
C ASN A 153 0.39 1.30 8.78
N LEU A 154 0.95 2.45 9.15
CA LEU A 154 1.56 2.65 10.47
C LEU A 154 0.56 2.44 11.61
N ARG A 155 -0.66 2.97 11.49
CA ARG A 155 -1.74 2.80 12.48
C ARG A 155 -2.22 1.35 12.59
N GLU A 156 -2.18 0.59 11.49
CA GLU A 156 -2.47 -0.85 11.52
C GLU A 156 -1.36 -1.62 12.26
N ILE A 157 -0.09 -1.30 11.98
CA ILE A 157 1.07 -1.90 12.64
C ILE A 157 1.10 -1.53 14.12
N GLN A 158 0.86 -0.28 14.47
CA GLN A 158 0.74 0.21 15.85
C GLN A 158 -0.23 -0.66 16.65
N ARG A 159 -1.46 -0.81 16.14
CA ARG A 159 -2.49 -1.63 16.79
C ARG A 159 -2.09 -3.10 16.89
N ALA A 160 -1.52 -3.67 15.82
CA ALA A 160 -1.18 -5.08 15.77
C ALA A 160 0.04 -5.45 16.65
N ALA A 161 1.01 -4.56 16.78
CA ALA A 161 2.20 -4.74 17.61
C ALA A 161 2.03 -4.24 19.06
N GLY A 162 0.92 -3.54 19.35
CA GLY A 162 0.67 -2.94 20.65
C GLY A 162 1.60 -1.78 20.97
N PHE A 163 2.00 -1.00 19.95
CA PHE A 163 2.71 0.26 20.15
C PHE A 163 1.77 1.34 20.67
N ARG A 164 2.29 2.25 21.47
CA ARG A 164 1.56 3.40 22.02
C ARG A 164 1.24 4.40 20.92
N THR A 165 2.16 4.58 19.98
CA THR A 165 2.09 5.63 18.97
C THR A 165 2.38 5.10 17.57
N ALA A 166 1.82 5.72 16.54
CA ALA A 166 2.23 5.46 15.14
C ALA A 166 3.72 5.77 14.95
N ALA A 167 4.21 6.72 15.74
CA ALA A 167 5.59 7.12 15.86
C ALA A 167 6.57 5.96 16.19
N GLU A 168 6.22 5.13 17.17
CA GLU A 168 7.00 3.93 17.54
C GLU A 168 7.02 2.90 16.40
N ALA A 169 5.88 2.70 15.73
CA ALA A 169 5.80 1.79 14.58
C ALA A 169 6.73 2.24 13.44
N ASP A 170 6.76 3.54 13.13
CA ASP A 170 7.64 4.16 12.14
C ASP A 170 9.13 3.91 12.46
N MET A 171 9.54 4.14 13.70
CA MET A 171 10.92 3.89 14.17
C MET A 171 11.31 2.41 14.08
N ALA A 172 10.44 1.51 14.52
CA ALA A 172 10.67 0.07 14.44
C ALA A 172 10.87 -0.39 12.98
N LEU A 173 10.05 0.11 12.06
CA LEU A 173 10.17 -0.22 10.63
C LEU A 173 11.42 0.37 9.99
N TRP A 174 11.85 1.54 10.43
CA TRP A 174 13.11 2.13 9.97
C TRP A 174 14.32 1.26 10.38
N VAL A 175 14.32 0.72 11.60
CA VAL A 175 15.36 -0.23 12.04
C VAL A 175 15.25 -1.55 11.28
N LEU A 176 14.04 -2.05 11.07
CA LEU A 176 13.83 -3.24 10.24
C LEU A 176 14.41 -3.05 8.83
N HIS A 177 14.21 -1.88 8.22
CA HIS A 177 14.86 -1.53 6.96
C HIS A 177 16.39 -1.55 7.08
N ALA A 178 16.95 -0.88 8.08
CA ALA A 178 18.39 -0.78 8.28
C ALA A 178 19.05 -2.17 8.40
N LYS A 179 18.46 -3.06 9.21
CA LYS A 179 18.90 -4.45 9.36
C LYS A 179 18.70 -5.25 8.06
N ARG A 180 17.55 -5.14 7.38
CA ARG A 180 17.22 -6.00 6.23
C ARG A 180 17.87 -5.59 4.90
N PHE A 181 18.05 -4.29 4.70
CA PHE A 181 18.45 -3.68 3.43
C PHE A 181 19.60 -2.67 3.55
N GLY A 182 19.86 -2.16 4.76
CA GLY A 182 20.81 -1.08 5.01
C GLY A 182 22.26 -1.52 5.31
N GLY A 183 22.56 -2.81 5.17
CA GLY A 183 23.92 -3.36 5.37
C GLY A 183 24.28 -3.67 6.83
N GLU A 184 23.41 -3.38 7.80
CA GLU A 184 23.61 -3.83 9.19
C GLU A 184 23.43 -5.35 9.33
N PRO A 185 24.10 -5.99 10.31
CA PRO A 185 23.86 -7.38 10.64
C PRO A 185 22.37 -7.66 10.90
N CYS A 186 21.78 -8.53 10.09
CA CYS A 186 20.38 -8.92 10.23
C CYS A 186 20.30 -10.28 10.94
N PRO A 187 19.74 -10.36 12.16
CA PRO A 187 19.49 -11.63 12.83
C PRO A 187 18.64 -12.55 11.93
N PRO A 188 18.94 -13.86 11.81
CA PRO A 188 18.17 -14.79 10.97
C PRO A 188 16.67 -14.76 11.27
N ARG A 189 16.30 -14.67 12.55
CA ARG A 189 14.90 -14.57 12.99
C ARG A 189 14.20 -13.31 12.47
N LEU A 190 14.91 -12.17 12.42
CA LEU A 190 14.35 -10.92 11.91
C LEU A 190 14.16 -10.96 10.38
N ARG A 191 15.08 -11.63 9.68
CA ARG A 191 14.95 -11.89 8.24
C ARG A 191 13.74 -12.77 7.94
N GLU A 192 13.64 -13.91 8.62
CA GLU A 192 12.50 -14.82 8.49
C GLU A 192 11.19 -14.13 8.84
N PHE A 193 11.19 -13.31 9.90
CA PHE A 193 10.04 -12.50 10.26
C PHE A 193 9.61 -11.55 9.14
N TYR A 194 10.52 -10.77 8.56
CA TYR A 194 10.16 -9.90 7.45
C TYR A 194 9.66 -10.68 6.23
N ASP A 195 10.29 -11.81 5.90
CA ASP A 195 9.97 -12.56 4.70
C ASP A 195 8.66 -13.37 4.85
N MET A 196 8.38 -13.91 6.05
CA MET A 196 7.33 -14.92 6.27
C MET A 196 6.23 -14.50 7.24
N ASN A 197 6.34 -13.37 7.95
CA ASN A 197 5.28 -12.96 8.87
C ASN A 197 3.97 -12.68 8.12
N PRO A 198 2.86 -13.38 8.44
CA PRO A 198 1.61 -13.28 7.69
C PRO A 198 1.00 -11.87 7.72
N PHE A 199 1.18 -11.13 8.82
CA PHE A 199 0.64 -9.77 8.93
C PHE A 199 1.38 -8.82 7.98
N LEU A 200 2.72 -8.77 8.03
CA LEU A 200 3.50 -7.93 7.11
C LEU A 200 3.36 -8.37 5.65
N LEU A 201 3.25 -9.68 5.38
CA LEU A 201 2.98 -10.19 4.04
C LEU A 201 1.64 -9.69 3.50
N ARG A 202 0.56 -9.81 4.28
CA ARG A 202 -0.77 -9.31 3.87
C ARG A 202 -0.74 -7.81 3.63
N LEU A 203 -0.06 -7.06 4.49
CA LEU A 203 0.03 -5.61 4.39
C LEU A 203 0.75 -5.18 3.10
N ARG A 204 1.93 -5.76 2.82
CA ARG A 204 2.68 -5.51 1.58
C ARG A 204 1.92 -5.98 0.35
N ALA A 205 1.30 -7.16 0.40
CA ALA A 205 0.51 -7.69 -0.71
C ALA A 205 -0.67 -6.75 -1.02
N ARG A 206 -1.38 -6.26 0.01
CA ARG A 206 -2.45 -5.28 -0.17
C ARG A 206 -1.93 -4.01 -0.84
N ASN A 207 -0.80 -3.47 -0.39
CA ASN A 207 -0.27 -2.24 -0.99
C ASN A 207 0.17 -2.42 -2.45
N LEU A 208 0.77 -3.58 -2.79
CA LEU A 208 1.17 -3.90 -4.16
C LEU A 208 -0.03 -4.18 -5.08
N LEU A 209 -1.04 -4.90 -4.58
CA LEU A 209 -2.11 -5.43 -5.41
C LEU A 209 -3.33 -4.51 -5.50
N THR A 210 -3.57 -3.63 -4.52
CA THR A 210 -4.75 -2.73 -4.54
C THR A 210 -4.78 -1.83 -5.78
N PRO A 211 -3.66 -1.22 -6.22
CA PRO A 211 -3.65 -0.44 -7.46
C PRO A 211 -3.99 -1.31 -8.68
N LEU A 212 -3.46 -2.54 -8.73
CA LEU A 212 -3.67 -3.48 -9.83
C LEU A 212 -5.09 -4.05 -9.86
N ALA A 213 -5.74 -4.18 -8.70
CA ALA A 213 -7.09 -4.73 -8.58
C ALA A 213 -8.17 -3.85 -9.23
N ARG A 214 -7.86 -2.57 -9.49
CA ARG A 214 -8.73 -1.62 -10.20
C ARG A 214 -8.65 -1.73 -11.72
N LEU A 215 -7.67 -2.47 -12.25
CA LEU A 215 -7.50 -2.66 -13.69
C LEU A 215 -8.54 -3.65 -14.25
N PRO A 216 -8.83 -3.59 -15.56
CA PRO A 216 -9.56 -4.66 -16.25
C PRO A 216 -8.94 -6.02 -15.99
N LYS A 217 -9.75 -7.09 -15.93
CA LYS A 217 -9.27 -8.41 -15.50
C LYS A 217 -8.29 -9.01 -16.50
N SER A 218 -8.48 -8.72 -17.79
CA SER A 218 -7.52 -9.01 -18.86
C SER A 218 -6.13 -8.43 -18.58
N VAL A 219 -6.05 -7.12 -18.28
CA VAL A 219 -4.80 -6.42 -17.98
C VAL A 219 -4.16 -6.96 -16.70
N PHE A 220 -4.96 -7.20 -15.66
CA PHE A 220 -4.47 -7.79 -14.41
C PHE A 220 -3.86 -9.18 -14.62
N ALA A 221 -4.53 -10.04 -15.40
CA ALA A 221 -4.02 -11.37 -15.73
C ALA A 221 -2.72 -11.32 -16.56
N LYS A 222 -2.63 -10.42 -17.55
CA LYS A 222 -1.39 -10.16 -18.31
C LYS A 222 -0.24 -9.78 -17.39
N ALA A 223 -0.48 -8.86 -16.45
CA ALA A 223 0.55 -8.43 -15.50
C ALA A 223 1.02 -9.58 -14.57
N LEU A 224 0.12 -10.48 -14.16
CA LEU A 224 0.48 -11.64 -13.34
C LEU A 224 1.25 -12.70 -14.13
N TYR A 225 0.96 -12.85 -15.41
CA TYR A 225 1.48 -13.93 -16.25
C TYR A 225 3.02 -13.95 -16.31
N GLU A 226 3.66 -12.78 -16.36
CA GLU A 226 5.13 -12.66 -16.39
C GLU A 226 5.81 -13.10 -15.08
N VAL A 227 5.08 -13.04 -13.96
CA VAL A 227 5.63 -13.31 -12.63
C VAL A 227 5.25 -14.71 -12.15
N ARG A 228 3.99 -15.11 -12.36
CA ARG A 228 3.36 -16.35 -11.88
C ARG A 228 2.27 -16.80 -12.86
N SER A 229 2.69 -17.52 -13.90
CA SER A 229 1.78 -18.03 -14.95
C SER A 229 0.70 -18.98 -14.41
N ASP A 230 0.98 -19.69 -13.32
CA ASP A 230 0.01 -20.54 -12.62
C ASP A 230 -1.14 -19.74 -11.99
N ILE A 231 -0.84 -18.61 -11.35
CA ILE A 231 -1.85 -17.71 -10.79
C ILE A 231 -2.62 -17.01 -11.93
N ALA A 232 -1.92 -16.56 -12.97
CA ALA A 232 -2.54 -15.96 -14.14
C ALA A 232 -3.55 -16.93 -14.80
N ALA A 233 -3.20 -18.21 -14.94
CA ALA A 233 -4.08 -19.26 -15.45
C ALA A 233 -5.40 -19.36 -14.66
N ILE A 234 -5.32 -19.35 -13.33
CA ILE A 234 -6.50 -19.40 -12.45
C ILE A 234 -7.36 -18.15 -12.67
N VAL A 235 -6.74 -16.97 -12.73
CA VAL A 235 -7.44 -15.70 -12.92
C VAL A 235 -8.15 -15.66 -14.28
N VAL A 236 -7.49 -16.04 -15.38
CA VAL A 236 -8.11 -16.00 -16.71
C VAL A 236 -9.25 -17.02 -16.82
N CYS A 237 -9.08 -18.24 -16.29
CA CYS A 237 -10.12 -19.26 -16.36
C CYS A 237 -11.38 -18.85 -15.58
N HIS A 238 -11.20 -18.30 -14.38
CA HIS A 238 -12.31 -17.81 -13.56
C HIS A 238 -12.98 -16.57 -14.18
N THR A 239 -12.18 -15.64 -14.70
CA THR A 239 -12.68 -14.40 -15.33
C THR A 239 -13.47 -14.73 -16.59
N PHE A 240 -12.97 -15.64 -17.44
CA PHE A 240 -13.66 -16.10 -18.63
C PHE A 240 -15.04 -16.67 -18.28
N GLU A 241 -15.14 -17.61 -17.35
CA GLU A 241 -16.41 -18.18 -16.94
C GLU A 241 -17.38 -17.09 -16.44
N SER A 242 -16.90 -16.20 -15.57
CA SER A 242 -17.72 -15.14 -14.98
C SER A 242 -18.25 -14.17 -16.04
N LEU A 243 -17.40 -13.77 -17.00
CA LEU A 243 -17.78 -12.85 -18.06
C LEU A 243 -18.73 -13.49 -19.09
N VAL A 244 -18.51 -14.76 -19.46
CA VAL A 244 -19.43 -15.49 -20.34
C VAL A 244 -20.82 -15.59 -19.71
N ARG A 245 -20.89 -15.91 -18.41
CA ARG A 245 -22.16 -15.96 -17.68
C ARG A 245 -22.85 -14.60 -17.62
N LYS A 246 -22.11 -13.54 -17.27
CA LYS A 246 -22.65 -12.17 -17.27
C LYS A 246 -23.15 -11.75 -18.65
N PHE A 247 -22.39 -12.06 -19.70
CA PHE A 247 -22.75 -11.77 -21.09
C PHE A 247 -24.05 -12.49 -21.52
N ALA A 248 -24.23 -13.72 -21.06
CA ALA A 248 -25.45 -14.51 -21.27
C ALA A 248 -26.65 -13.96 -20.50
N GLU A 249 -26.47 -13.62 -19.21
CA GLU A 249 -27.52 -13.04 -18.36
C GLU A 249 -28.06 -11.74 -18.96
N GLN A 250 -27.20 -10.85 -19.46
CA GLN A 250 -27.59 -9.61 -20.14
C GLN A 250 -28.43 -9.84 -21.41
N ARG A 251 -28.39 -11.06 -21.96
CA ARG A 251 -29.15 -11.48 -23.17
C ARG A 251 -30.31 -12.40 -22.82
N GLY A 252 -30.69 -12.50 -21.54
CA GLY A 252 -31.81 -13.31 -21.08
C GLY A 252 -31.55 -14.82 -21.14
N VAL A 253 -30.27 -15.23 -21.22
CA VAL A 253 -29.87 -16.64 -21.22
C VAL A 253 -29.50 -17.04 -19.79
N HIS A 254 -30.25 -17.99 -19.24
CA HIS A 254 -30.01 -18.56 -17.91
C HIS A 254 -29.81 -20.07 -18.02
N ALA A 255 -28.62 -20.53 -17.64
CA ALA A 255 -28.30 -21.96 -17.55
C ALA A 255 -27.27 -22.20 -16.44
N ASN A 256 -27.34 -23.37 -15.82
CA ASN A 256 -26.48 -23.71 -14.68
C ASN A 256 -25.07 -24.09 -15.16
N GLU A 257 -25.00 -24.96 -16.15
CA GLU A 257 -23.74 -25.46 -16.69
C GLU A 257 -23.14 -24.48 -17.71
N LEU A 258 -21.85 -24.17 -17.58
CA LEU A 258 -21.17 -23.26 -18.52
C LEU A 258 -21.25 -23.76 -19.98
N ARG A 259 -21.32 -25.08 -20.18
CA ARG A 259 -21.55 -25.66 -21.51
C ARG A 259 -22.89 -25.21 -22.10
N GLU A 260 -23.96 -25.33 -21.33
CA GLU A 260 -25.32 -24.98 -21.73
C GLU A 260 -25.43 -23.47 -21.98
N VAL A 261 -24.77 -22.65 -21.16
CA VAL A 261 -24.65 -21.20 -21.38
C VAL A 261 -24.05 -20.91 -22.76
N ILE A 262 -22.91 -21.52 -23.09
CA ILE A 262 -22.24 -21.32 -24.38
C ILE A 262 -23.10 -21.85 -25.55
N ASP A 263 -23.73 -23.02 -25.38
CA ASP A 263 -24.60 -23.62 -26.40
C ASP A 263 -25.82 -22.71 -26.69
N ALA A 264 -26.42 -22.11 -25.67
CA ALA A 264 -27.54 -21.17 -25.80
C ALA A 264 -27.13 -19.85 -26.49
N LEU A 265 -25.90 -19.39 -26.26
CA LEU A 265 -25.32 -18.22 -26.92
C LEU A 265 -24.97 -18.44 -28.39
N ARG A 266 -24.99 -19.69 -28.91
CA ARG A 266 -24.68 -20.00 -30.32
C ARG A 266 -25.55 -19.23 -31.31
N ARG A 267 -26.78 -18.87 -30.95
CA ARG A 267 -27.67 -18.07 -31.80
C ARG A 267 -27.26 -16.60 -31.91
N LEU A 268 -26.43 -16.12 -30.98
CA LEU A 268 -26.04 -14.72 -30.82
C LEU A 268 -24.56 -14.48 -31.17
N LEU A 269 -23.77 -15.55 -31.31
CA LEU A 269 -22.34 -15.50 -31.59
C LEU A 269 -22.02 -16.20 -32.92
N PRO A 270 -20.98 -15.75 -33.65
CA PRO A 270 -20.45 -16.50 -34.79
C PRO A 270 -20.03 -17.92 -34.38
N SER A 271 -20.21 -18.90 -35.27
CA SER A 271 -19.86 -20.30 -35.01
C SER A 271 -18.39 -20.48 -34.61
N SER A 272 -17.48 -19.69 -35.17
CA SER A 272 -16.06 -19.68 -34.81
C SER A 272 -15.84 -19.31 -33.34
N GLU A 273 -16.50 -18.26 -32.84
CA GLU A 273 -16.40 -17.82 -31.45
C GLU A 273 -17.02 -18.82 -30.48
N CYS A 274 -18.19 -19.38 -30.82
CA CYS A 274 -18.82 -20.43 -30.02
C CYS A 274 -17.90 -21.65 -29.87
N ASN A 275 -17.26 -22.09 -30.96
CA ASN A 275 -16.30 -23.20 -30.93
C ASN A 275 -15.07 -22.87 -30.08
N ARG A 276 -14.55 -21.63 -30.21
CA ARG A 276 -13.45 -21.12 -29.40
C ARG A 276 -13.78 -21.15 -27.90
N TRP A 277 -14.97 -20.68 -27.52
CA TRP A 277 -15.42 -20.67 -26.13
C TRP A 277 -15.58 -22.09 -25.56
N HIS A 278 -16.06 -23.05 -26.37
CA HIS A 278 -16.09 -24.45 -25.95
C HIS A 278 -14.70 -25.05 -25.75
N ALA A 279 -13.72 -24.67 -26.57
CA ALA A 279 -12.32 -25.12 -26.40
C ALA A 279 -11.73 -24.56 -25.10
N LEU A 280 -11.88 -23.25 -24.85
CA LEU A 280 -11.46 -22.60 -23.62
C LEU A 280 -12.16 -23.19 -22.37
N ARG A 281 -13.46 -23.48 -22.46
CA ARG A 281 -14.20 -24.19 -21.39
C ARG A 281 -13.57 -25.53 -21.04
N LYS A 282 -13.14 -26.32 -22.04
CA LYS A 282 -12.47 -27.61 -21.79
C LYS A 282 -11.15 -27.39 -21.05
N ILE A 283 -10.33 -26.45 -21.50
CA ILE A 283 -9.05 -26.12 -20.86
C ILE A 283 -9.26 -25.66 -19.41
N ARG A 284 -10.25 -24.80 -19.17
CA ARG A 284 -10.66 -24.38 -17.81
C ARG A 284 -11.02 -25.58 -16.95
N ASN A 285 -11.77 -26.55 -17.49
CA ASN A 285 -12.15 -27.74 -16.75
C ASN A 285 -10.96 -28.64 -16.43
N GLU A 286 -10.01 -28.79 -17.35
CA GLU A 286 -8.76 -29.50 -17.09
C GLU A 286 -7.96 -28.85 -15.94
N LEU A 287 -7.90 -27.52 -15.89
CA LEU A 287 -7.27 -26.81 -14.77
C LEU A 287 -7.99 -27.11 -13.44
N PHE A 288 -9.29 -26.89 -13.36
CA PHE A 288 -10.00 -26.96 -12.07
C PHE A 288 -10.31 -28.38 -11.59
N HIS A 289 -10.42 -29.36 -12.49
CA HIS A 289 -10.75 -30.75 -12.11
C HIS A 289 -9.53 -31.68 -12.10
N ASN A 290 -8.55 -31.43 -12.98
CA ASN A 290 -7.40 -32.30 -13.15
C ASN A 290 -6.07 -31.62 -12.79
N ASN A 291 -6.10 -30.34 -12.36
CA ASN A 291 -4.91 -29.55 -12.04
C ASN A 291 -3.91 -29.45 -13.20
N ILE A 292 -4.43 -29.46 -14.44
CA ILE A 292 -3.63 -29.33 -15.66
C ILE A 292 -3.65 -27.86 -16.09
N TYR A 293 -2.50 -27.21 -15.99
CA TYR A 293 -2.36 -25.79 -16.30
C TYR A 293 -2.38 -25.54 -17.82
N PRO A 294 -3.07 -24.48 -18.28
CA PRO A 294 -3.01 -24.07 -19.67
C PRO A 294 -1.60 -23.65 -20.07
N THR A 295 -1.26 -23.88 -21.33
CA THR A 295 -0.03 -23.34 -21.92
C THR A 295 -0.11 -21.84 -22.11
N ASP A 296 1.03 -21.21 -22.26
CA ASP A 296 1.21 -19.79 -22.59
C ASP A 296 0.30 -19.32 -23.74
N SER A 297 0.24 -20.11 -24.82
CA SER A 297 -0.63 -19.83 -25.97
C SER A 297 -2.12 -19.85 -25.58
N GLN A 298 -2.52 -20.82 -24.75
CA GLN A 298 -3.89 -20.95 -24.27
C GLN A 298 -4.26 -19.82 -23.30
N ILE A 299 -3.34 -19.38 -22.43
CA ILE A 299 -3.55 -18.22 -21.55
C ILE A 299 -3.79 -16.96 -22.38
N ASN A 300 -2.97 -16.73 -23.42
CA ASN A 300 -3.17 -15.61 -24.34
C ASN A 300 -4.51 -15.71 -25.08
N GLU A 301 -4.95 -16.92 -25.43
CA GLU A 301 -6.25 -17.13 -26.05
C GLU A 301 -7.41 -16.76 -25.11
N PHE A 302 -7.34 -17.14 -23.83
CA PHE A 302 -8.31 -16.69 -22.83
C PHE A 302 -8.35 -15.17 -22.73
N ILE A 303 -7.19 -14.53 -22.65
CA ILE A 303 -7.06 -13.09 -22.51
C ILE A 303 -7.72 -12.35 -23.67
N GLN A 304 -7.48 -12.79 -24.91
CA GLN A 304 -8.11 -12.19 -26.10
C GLN A 304 -9.64 -12.29 -26.07
N VAL A 305 -10.18 -13.44 -25.62
CA VAL A 305 -11.63 -13.62 -25.48
C VAL A 305 -12.20 -12.75 -24.37
N ILE A 306 -11.50 -12.65 -23.23
CA ILE A 306 -11.89 -11.76 -22.12
C ILE A 306 -11.95 -10.31 -22.59
N GLU A 307 -10.92 -9.83 -23.29
CA GLU A 307 -10.88 -8.45 -23.83
C GLU A 307 -12.04 -8.19 -24.79
N TRP A 308 -12.38 -9.16 -25.63
CA TRP A 308 -13.53 -9.08 -26.52
C TRP A 308 -14.86 -8.96 -25.74
N ILE A 309 -15.07 -9.80 -24.72
CA ILE A 309 -16.30 -9.77 -23.91
C ILE A 309 -16.40 -8.46 -23.10
N GLU A 310 -15.28 -8.00 -22.53
CA GLU A 310 -15.21 -6.72 -21.79
C GLU A 310 -15.64 -5.55 -22.70
N ALA A 311 -15.07 -5.45 -23.90
CA ALA A 311 -15.41 -4.41 -24.87
C ALA A 311 -16.88 -4.45 -25.32
N GLU A 312 -17.46 -5.63 -25.50
CA GLU A 312 -18.86 -5.77 -25.94
C GLU A 312 -19.87 -5.43 -24.83
N ASN A 313 -19.50 -5.69 -23.57
CA ASN A 313 -20.30 -5.29 -22.42
C ASN A 313 -20.33 -3.77 -22.23
N GLU A 314 -19.19 -3.08 -22.43
CA GLU A 314 -19.11 -1.62 -22.34
C GLU A 314 -20.00 -0.92 -23.38
N ARG A 315 -20.04 -1.44 -24.61
CA ARG A 315 -20.93 -0.94 -25.68
C ARG A 315 -22.40 -1.09 -25.31
N SER A 316 -22.76 -2.17 -24.64
CA SER A 316 -24.16 -2.47 -24.26
C SER A 316 -24.65 -1.61 -23.10
N THR A 317 -23.76 -1.05 -22.27
CA THR A 317 -24.09 -0.15 -21.16
C THR A 317 -24.09 1.34 -21.52
N SER A 318 -23.62 1.71 -22.72
CA SER A 318 -23.50 3.11 -23.17
C SER A 318 -24.70 3.58 -24.02
N VAL A 319 -25.79 2.80 -24.03
CA VAL A 319 -27.05 3.04 -24.75
C VAL A 319 -28.18 3.16 -23.75
#